data_AF-Q71DD2-F1
#
_entry.id   AF-Q71DD2-F1
#
_cell.length_a   1.000
_cell.length_b   1.000
_cell.length_c   1.000
_cell.angle_alpha   90.00
_cell.angle_beta   90.00
_cell.angle_gamma   90.00
#
_symmetry.space_group_name_H-M   'P 1'
#
loop_
_entity.id
_entity.type
_entity.pdbx_description
1 polymer ?
#
loop_
_entity_poly.entity_id
_entity_poly.type
_entity_poly.pdbx_seq_one_letter_code
_entity_poly.pdbx_strand_id
1 'polypeptide(L)'
;MRVPGALYAARGRAPQNEKDVPFQEILPLRLKNTVSGKADSGSDVACLQEMGVLFACLKDNEFVEKYCHKEISQFQNCYKCYMDRKFEAKKTV
;
A
#
# COMPACT_ATOMS: atom_id res chain seq x y z
N MET A 1 50.33 -36.77 17.45
CA MET A 1 49.73 -36.63 16.11
C MET A 1 48.52 -35.72 16.21
N ARG A 2 48.67 -34.45 15.83
CA ARG A 2 47.56 -33.48 15.83
C ARG A 2 46.80 -33.66 14.52
N VAL A 3 45.58 -34.20 14.58
CA VAL A 3 44.68 -34.25 13.41
C VAL A 3 44.44 -32.80 12.98
N PRO A 4 44.77 -32.41 11.73
CA PRO A 4 44.65 -31.01 11.32
C PRO A 4 43.17 -30.61 11.29
N GLY A 5 42.82 -29.52 11.98
CA GLY A 5 41.48 -28.92 11.97
C GLY A 5 40.97 -28.49 10.58
N ALA A 6 41.79 -28.62 9.53
CA ALA A 6 41.43 -28.43 8.13
C ALA A 6 40.38 -29.43 7.62
N LEU A 7 40.21 -30.60 8.25
CA LEU A 7 39.18 -31.58 7.86
C LEU A 7 37.75 -31.13 8.20
N TYR A 8 37.58 -30.16 9.10
CA TYR A 8 36.27 -29.63 9.48
C TYR A 8 35.89 -28.33 8.75
N ALA A 9 36.85 -27.62 8.13
CA ALA A 9 36.59 -26.41 7.34
C ALA A 9 36.03 -26.70 5.93
N ALA A 10 36.17 -27.94 5.45
CA ALA A 10 35.68 -28.37 4.14
C ALA A 10 34.22 -28.86 4.12
N ARG A 11 33.51 -28.79 5.25
CA ARG A 11 32.09 -29.18 5.34
C ARG A 11 31.19 -27.95 5.31
N GLY A 12 31.23 -27.22 4.19
CA GLY A 12 30.07 -26.43 3.80
C GLY A 12 28.85 -27.35 3.72
N ARG A 13 27.64 -26.83 3.94
CA ARG A 13 26.42 -27.64 3.79
C ARG A 13 26.46 -28.32 2.42
N ALA A 14 26.39 -29.65 2.41
CA ALA A 14 26.31 -30.42 1.17
C ALA A 14 25.05 -29.98 0.40
N PRO A 15 25.07 -29.99 -0.94
CA PRO A 15 23.88 -29.73 -1.73
C PRO A 15 22.78 -30.73 -1.31
N GLN A 16 21.55 -30.23 -1.20
CA GLN A 16 20.41 -31.07 -0.87
C GLN A 16 20.22 -32.14 -1.94
N ASN A 17 20.03 -33.38 -1.52
CA ASN A 17 19.75 -34.49 -2.43
C ASN A 17 18.32 -34.35 -2.98
N GLU A 18 18.18 -34.18 -4.30
CA GLU A 18 16.90 -34.01 -5.01
C GLU A 18 15.96 -35.22 -4.84
N LYS A 19 16.51 -36.40 -4.55
CA LYS A 19 15.72 -37.62 -4.27
C LYS A 19 15.00 -37.56 -2.94
N ASP A 20 15.60 -36.90 -1.96
CA ASP A 20 15.06 -36.80 -0.60
C ASP A 20 14.03 -35.65 -0.49
N VAL A 21 14.16 -34.64 -1.35
CA VAL A 21 13.23 -33.49 -1.44
C VAL A 21 12.96 -33.17 -2.92
N PRO A 22 11.99 -33.87 -3.55
CA PRO A 22 11.66 -33.64 -4.95
C PRO A 22 11.01 -32.27 -5.11
N PHE A 23 11.56 -31.46 -6.02
CA PHE A 23 10.98 -30.17 -6.34
C PHE A 23 9.70 -30.36 -7.17
N GLN A 24 8.59 -29.80 -6.69
CA GLN A 24 7.34 -29.76 -7.46
C GLN A 24 7.15 -28.35 -8.03
N GLU A 25 7.26 -28.23 -9.34
CA GLU A 25 7.12 -26.96 -10.04
C GLU A 25 5.64 -26.55 -10.15
N ILE A 26 5.21 -25.53 -9.39
CA ILE A 26 3.87 -24.93 -9.52
C ILE A 26 3.85 -23.94 -10.70
N LEU A 27 4.98 -23.29 -10.94
CA LEU A 27 5.19 -22.30 -12.00
C LEU A 27 6.57 -22.52 -12.61
N PRO A 28 6.73 -22.32 -13.93
CA PRO A 28 8.00 -22.57 -14.61
C PRO A 28 9.10 -21.72 -13.97
N LEU A 29 10.27 -22.33 -13.70
CA LEU A 29 11.50 -21.74 -13.16
C LEU A 29 12.17 -20.82 -14.19
N ARG A 30 11.40 -19.89 -14.73
CA ARG A 30 11.82 -18.88 -15.70
C ARG A 30 11.24 -17.53 -15.32
N LEU A 31 12.00 -16.48 -15.58
CA LEU A 31 11.53 -15.12 -15.38
C LEU A 31 10.42 -14.79 -16.39
N LYS A 32 9.42 -14.03 -15.95
CA LYS A 32 8.42 -13.43 -16.84
C LYS A 32 9.02 -12.19 -17.50
N ASN A 33 8.52 -11.86 -18.68
CA ASN A 33 8.89 -10.62 -19.38
C ASN A 33 8.27 -9.37 -18.74
N THR A 34 7.39 -9.54 -17.75
CA THR A 34 6.68 -8.46 -17.06
C THR A 34 6.63 -8.70 -15.56
N VAL A 35 6.53 -7.61 -14.80
CA VAL A 35 6.27 -7.62 -13.36
C VAL A 35 4.79 -7.33 -13.10
N SER A 36 4.24 -7.88 -12.03
CA SER A 36 2.91 -7.47 -11.58
C SER A 36 3.02 -6.09 -10.96
N GLY A 37 2.34 -5.10 -11.54
CA GLY A 37 2.13 -3.82 -10.88
C GLY A 37 1.15 -4.02 -9.73
N LYS A 38 1.61 -3.83 -8.49
CA LYS A 38 0.70 -3.77 -7.35
C LYS A 38 -0.08 -2.45 -7.46
N ALA A 39 -1.32 -2.52 -7.93
CA ALA A 39 -2.22 -1.39 -7.89
C ALA A 39 -2.75 -1.26 -6.46
N ASP A 40 -2.58 -0.09 -5.86
CA ASP A 40 -3.22 0.21 -4.58
C ASP A 40 -4.70 0.46 -4.85
N SER A 41 -5.53 -0.57 -4.65
CA SER A 41 -6.98 -0.48 -4.85
C SER A 41 -7.71 0.05 -3.61
N GLY A 42 -6.97 0.58 -2.62
CA GLY A 42 -7.55 1.18 -1.42
C GLY A 42 -8.37 2.41 -1.79
N SER A 43 -9.64 2.45 -1.36
CA SER A 43 -10.46 3.65 -1.43
C SER A 43 -10.11 4.56 -0.26
N ASP A 44 -9.18 5.49 -0.44
CA ASP A 44 -8.92 6.51 0.58
C ASP A 44 -10.13 7.44 0.74
N VAL A 45 -10.54 7.63 2.00
CA VAL A 45 -11.57 8.60 2.38
C VAL A 45 -10.95 9.98 2.42
N ALA A 46 -11.42 10.87 1.56
CA ALA A 46 -10.90 12.24 1.43
C ALA A 46 -11.56 13.21 2.42
N CYS A 47 -10.86 14.29 2.76
CA CYS A 47 -11.39 15.47 3.46
C CYS A 47 -11.93 15.24 4.88
N LEU A 48 -11.42 14.24 5.60
CA LEU A 48 -11.83 13.95 6.99
C LEU A 48 -11.63 15.12 7.96
N GLN A 49 -10.55 15.88 7.79
CA GLN A 49 -10.27 17.05 8.62
C GLN A 49 -11.35 18.13 8.45
N GLU A 50 -11.67 18.48 7.21
CA GLU A 50 -12.69 19.50 6.90
C GLU A 50 -14.09 19.04 7.31
N MET A 51 -14.39 17.74 7.20
CA MET A 51 -15.63 17.16 7.75
C MET A 51 -15.74 17.32 9.26
N GLY A 52 -14.64 17.08 9.99
CA GLY A 52 -14.62 17.24 11.44
C GLY A 52 -14.90 18.69 11.87
N VAL A 53 -14.30 19.67 11.19
CA VAL A 53 -14.51 21.10 11.45
C VAL A 53 -15.95 21.52 11.13
N LEU A 54 -16.49 21.07 10.00
CA LEU A 54 -17.88 21.31 9.62
C LEU A 54 -18.87 20.77 10.67
N PHE A 55 -18.67 19.53 11.12
CA PHE A 55 -19.53 18.93 12.13
C PHE A 55 -19.43 19.60 13.50
N ALA A 56 -18.26 20.12 13.87
CA ALA A 56 -18.12 20.92 15.08
C ALA A 56 -18.99 22.20 15.00
N CYS A 57 -18.89 22.95 13.90
CA CYS A 57 -19.72 24.14 13.71
C CYS A 57 -21.21 23.84 13.68
N LEU A 58 -21.63 22.78 12.97
CA LEU A 58 -23.03 22.39 12.90
C LEU A 58 -23.56 21.98 14.27
N LYS A 59 -22.77 21.27 15.07
CA LYS A 59 -23.15 20.88 16.44
C LYS A 59 -23.38 22.09 17.33
N ASP A 60 -22.53 23.11 17.24
CA ASP A 60 -22.62 24.30 18.09
C ASP A 60 -23.78 25.24 17.69
N ASN A 61 -24.22 25.16 16.43
CA ASN A 61 -25.27 26.04 15.87
C ASN A 61 -26.57 25.30 15.53
N GLU A 62 -26.88 24.21 16.25
CA GLU A 62 -28.13 23.43 16.09
C GLU A 62 -28.40 22.97 14.64
N PHE A 63 -27.32 22.67 13.91
CA PHE A 63 -27.32 22.25 12.50
C PHE A 63 -27.87 23.31 11.53
N VAL A 64 -27.88 24.58 11.91
CA VAL A 64 -28.26 25.68 11.02
C VAL A 64 -27.09 26.05 10.12
N GLU A 65 -27.14 25.62 8.86
CA GLU A 65 -26.10 25.78 7.84
C GLU A 65 -25.67 27.25 7.61
N LYS A 66 -26.58 28.21 7.84
CA LYS A 66 -26.34 29.63 7.61
C LYS A 66 -25.15 30.18 8.42
N TYR A 67 -24.90 29.61 9.60
CA TYR A 67 -23.81 30.03 10.47
C TYR A 67 -22.46 29.37 10.13
N CYS A 68 -22.48 28.27 9.37
CA CYS A 68 -21.31 27.46 9.05
C CYS A 68 -20.88 27.58 7.58
N HIS A 69 -21.21 28.69 6.92
CA HIS A 69 -20.93 28.88 5.48
C HIS A 69 -19.42 28.76 5.15
N LYS A 70 -18.56 29.20 6.07
CA LYS A 70 -17.11 29.14 5.88
C LYS A 70 -16.63 27.69 5.83
N GLU A 71 -17.03 26.89 6.81
CA GLU A 71 -16.67 25.48 6.96
C GLU A 71 -17.25 24.64 5.82
N ILE A 72 -18.48 24.96 5.39
CA ILE A 72 -19.11 24.34 4.21
C ILE A 72 -18.28 24.62 2.95
N SER A 73 -17.87 25.87 2.73
CA SER A 73 -17.08 26.24 1.55
C SER A 73 -15.70 25.56 1.54
N GLN A 74 -15.06 25.43 2.71
CA GLN A 74 -13.78 24.75 2.86
C GLN A 74 -13.90 23.25 2.54
N PHE A 75 -14.92 22.58 3.08
CA PHE A 75 -15.19 21.18 2.77
C PHE A 75 -15.45 20.96 1.27
N GLN A 76 -16.29 21.80 0.65
CA GLN A 76 -16.57 21.72 -0.78
C GLN A 76 -15.31 21.93 -1.64
N ASN A 77 -14.45 22.87 -1.26
CA ASN A 77 -13.19 23.12 -1.97
C ASN A 77 -12.24 21.92 -1.86
N CYS A 78 -12.09 21.33 -0.67
CA CYS A 78 -11.31 20.11 -0.50
C CYS A 78 -11.82 18.97 -1.40
N TYR A 79 -13.14 18.78 -1.44
CA TYR A 79 -13.74 17.73 -2.24
C TYR A 79 -13.51 17.93 -3.74
N LYS A 80 -13.64 19.17 -4.23
CA LYS A 80 -13.33 19.51 -5.63
C LYS A 80 -11.87 19.20 -5.97
N CYS A 81 -10.92 19.69 -5.17
CA CYS A 81 -9.50 19.42 -5.38
C CYS A 81 -9.18 17.92 -5.36
N TYR A 82 -9.80 17.14 -4.47
CA TYR A 82 -9.64 15.69 -4.46
C TYR A 82 -10.15 15.03 -5.75
N MET A 83 -11.33 15.43 -6.23
CA MET A 83 -11.91 14.89 -7.47
C MET A 83 -11.08 15.24 -8.70
N ASP A 84 -10.55 16.47 -8.77
CA ASP A 84 -9.67 16.91 -9.86
C ASP A 84 -8.38 16.09 -9.88
N ARG A 85 -7.71 15.94 -8.73
CA ARG A 85 -6.49 15.13 -8.61
C ARG A 85 -6.75 13.66 -8.93
N LYS A 86 -7.89 13.12 -8.52
CA LYS A 86 -8.31 11.75 -8.85
C LYS A 86 -8.55 11.57 -10.35
N PHE A 87 -9.10 12.58 -11.01
CA PHE A 87 -9.28 12.57 -12.45
C PHE A 87 -7.94 12.66 -13.20
N GLU A 88 -7.02 13.51 -12.75
CA GLU A 88 -5.67 13.61 -13.29
C GLU A 88 -4.88 12.30 -13.13
N ALA A 89 -4.90 11.69 -11.94
CA ALA A 89 -4.23 10.42 -11.68
C ALA A 89 -4.75 9.28 -12.57
N LYS A 90 -6.04 9.31 -12.94
CA LYS A 90 -6.63 8.35 -13.89
C LYS A 90 -6.21 8.58 -15.34
N LYS A 91 -5.80 9.79 -15.72
CA LYS A 91 -5.33 10.10 -17.09
C LYS A 91 -3.89 9.65 -17.31
N THR A 92 -3.09 9.58 -16.26
CA THR A 92 -1.66 9.22 -16.32
C THR A 92 -1.41 7.71 -16.27
N VAL A 93 -2.47 6.91 -16.16
CA VAL A 93 -2.46 5.43 -16.24
C VAL A 93 -3.01 5.02 -17.59
#